data_AF-A0A545AGK4-F1
#
_entry.id   AF-A0A545AGK4-F1
#
_cell.length_a   1.000
_cell.length_b   1.000
_cell.length_c   1.000
_cell.angle_alpha   90.00
_cell.angle_beta   90.00
_cell.angle_gamma   90.00
#
_symmetry.space_group_name_H-M   'P 1'
#
loop_
_entity.id
_entity.type
_entity.pdbx_description
1 polymer ?
#
loop_
_entity_poly.entity_id
_entity_poly.type
_entity_poly.pdbx_seq_one_letter_code
_entity_poly.pdbx_strand_id
1 'polypeptide(L)'
;MPSGGHGPNVIAVAGRSMLLTSTSSGAAVHLATVADAPGRGREAVGENDVAKGYDAVALTAPLWSRTTLCGRVWAVMVGGDGGPVGRSRLVAFAPTCRRCLALIDRHFPAPERDSRLDLVAQVAANVVVERRGFAEIHDVPGDQQAELRKTVRGLIRVRTHHSVRTSVAEGVVYVECPAISGEHGRPDAAETVSWDAWGQ
;
A
#
# COMPACT_ATOMS: atom_id res chain seq x y z
N MET A 1 39.31 12.86 0.75
CA MET A 1 37.83 12.81 0.86
C MET A 1 37.54 12.08 2.17
N PRO A 2 36.97 12.70 3.22
CA PRO A 2 36.58 11.90 4.37
C PRO A 2 35.47 10.97 3.88
N SER A 3 35.71 9.66 3.97
CA SER A 3 34.72 8.63 3.67
C SER A 3 33.56 8.81 4.67
N GLY A 4 32.54 9.58 4.26
CA GLY A 4 31.34 9.80 5.07
C GLY A 4 30.70 8.45 5.34
N GLY A 5 30.55 8.10 6.61
CA GLY A 5 29.91 6.86 7.01
C GLY A 5 28.47 6.78 6.49
N HIS A 6 27.93 5.58 6.39
CA HIS A 6 26.54 5.37 6.02
C HIS A 6 25.61 6.04 7.04
N GLY A 7 24.61 6.78 6.57
CA GLY A 7 23.61 7.43 7.42
C GLY A 7 22.49 6.48 7.87
N PRO A 8 21.46 7.01 8.54
CA PRO A 8 20.26 6.24 8.89
C PRO A 8 19.60 5.65 7.63
N ASN A 9 19.08 4.43 7.73
CA ASN A 9 18.41 3.75 6.63
C ASN A 9 17.01 4.32 6.40
N VAL A 10 16.91 5.25 5.46
CA VAL A 10 15.74 6.08 5.23
C VAL A 10 15.25 5.94 3.79
N ILE A 11 13.94 6.02 3.62
CA ILE A 11 13.30 6.19 2.31
C ILE A 11 12.63 7.55 2.24
N ALA A 12 12.53 8.10 1.02
CA ALA A 12 11.76 9.31 0.75
C ALA A 12 10.37 8.92 0.23
N VAL A 13 9.33 9.42 0.89
CA VAL A 13 7.92 9.20 0.52
C VAL A 13 7.28 10.57 0.32
N ALA A 14 6.97 10.93 -0.93
CA ALA A 14 6.44 12.24 -1.29
C ALA A 14 7.22 13.41 -0.66
N GLY A 15 8.56 13.34 -0.73
CA GLY A 15 9.46 14.35 -0.15
C GLY A 15 9.66 14.26 1.37
N ARG A 16 9.03 13.31 2.06
CA ARG A 16 9.17 13.11 3.51
C ARG A 16 10.13 11.95 3.80
N SER A 17 11.12 12.18 4.65
CA SER A 17 12.03 11.14 5.12
C SER A 17 11.33 10.22 6.13
N MET A 18 11.45 8.91 5.92
CA MET A 18 10.91 7.88 6.81
C MET A 18 11.98 6.82 7.08
N LEU A 19 12.20 6.49 8.35
CA LEU A 19 13.18 5.51 8.80
C LEU A 19 12.62 4.09 8.69
N LEU A 20 13.39 3.17 8.13
CA LEU A 20 13.06 1.74 8.13
C LEU A 20 13.42 1.13 9.49
N THR A 21 12.44 0.49 10.11
CA THR A 21 12.53 0.00 11.49
C THR A 21 11.97 -1.41 11.62
N SER A 22 12.42 -2.12 12.64
CA SER A 22 11.86 -3.40 13.05
C SER A 22 11.23 -3.28 14.45
N THR A 23 10.18 -4.06 14.69
CA THR A 23 9.60 -4.23 16.03
C THR A 23 10.20 -5.45 16.72
N SER A 24 9.92 -5.65 18.00
CA SER A 24 10.47 -6.78 18.77
C SER A 24 10.10 -8.15 18.20
N SER A 25 9.02 -8.26 17.43
CA SER A 25 8.64 -9.53 16.77
C SER A 25 9.42 -9.81 15.49
N GLY A 26 10.13 -8.82 14.92
CA GLY A 26 10.99 -9.00 13.74
C GLY A 26 10.29 -9.38 12.42
N ALA A 27 8.97 -9.59 12.42
CA ALA A 27 8.26 -10.21 11.29
C ALA A 27 8.04 -9.27 10.09
N ALA A 28 8.09 -7.96 10.29
CA ALA A 28 7.86 -6.97 9.25
C ALA A 28 8.76 -5.75 9.43
N VAL A 29 9.07 -5.10 8.31
CA VAL A 29 9.76 -3.81 8.27
C VAL A 29 8.71 -2.70 8.28
N HIS A 30 8.83 -1.81 9.24
CA HIS A 30 7.93 -0.70 9.49
C HIS A 30 8.61 0.62 9.15
N LEU A 31 7.83 1.70 9.10
CA LEU A 31 8.33 3.05 8.94
C LEU A 31 8.13 3.85 10.20
N ALA A 32 9.10 4.68 10.57
CA ALA A 32 8.93 5.77 11.52
C ALA A 32 9.13 7.11 10.80
N THR A 33 8.27 8.08 11.10
CA THR A 33 8.40 9.44 10.56
C THR A 33 9.41 10.25 11.39
N VAL A 34 9.80 11.43 10.89
CA VAL A 34 10.40 12.46 11.75
C VAL A 34 9.41 12.84 12.86
N ALA A 35 9.91 13.14 14.06
CA ALA A 35 9.09 13.56 15.18
C ALA A 35 8.48 14.95 14.94
N ASP A 36 7.21 15.11 15.30
CA ASP A 36 6.44 16.34 15.02
C ASP A 36 6.90 17.56 15.84
N ALA A 37 7.68 17.35 16.91
CA ALA A 37 8.16 18.41 17.79
C ALA A 37 9.65 18.25 18.11
N PRO A 38 10.42 19.36 18.12
CA PRO A 38 11.80 19.35 18.60
C PRO A 38 11.92 18.72 20.00
N GLY A 39 12.96 17.91 20.22
CA GLY A 39 13.24 17.27 21.51
C GLY A 39 12.35 16.06 21.86
N ARG A 40 11.39 15.68 21.00
CA ARG A 40 10.59 14.44 21.16
C ARG A 40 11.06 13.28 20.30
N GLY A 41 12.05 13.53 19.44
CA GLY A 41 12.62 12.50 18.59
C GLY A 41 13.42 11.47 19.37
N ARG A 42 13.66 10.36 18.69
CA ARG A 42 14.43 9.21 19.12
C ARG A 42 15.55 8.99 18.12
N GLU A 43 16.68 8.52 18.62
CA GLU A 43 17.84 8.09 17.84
C GLU A 43 17.49 6.87 16.98
N ALA A 44 18.06 6.78 15.77
CA ALA A 44 17.83 5.62 14.89
C ALA A 44 18.38 4.33 15.53
N VAL A 45 19.51 4.46 16.24
CA VAL A 45 20.14 3.42 17.06
C VAL A 45 20.70 4.03 18.34
N GLY A 46 20.88 3.23 19.38
CA GLY A 46 21.59 3.67 20.59
C GLY A 46 23.08 3.90 20.31
N GLU A 47 23.72 4.74 21.11
CA GLU A 47 25.14 5.11 20.97
C GLU A 47 26.08 3.89 20.93
N ASN A 48 25.80 2.88 21.77
CA ASN A 48 26.59 1.64 21.83
C ASN A 48 26.31 0.66 20.68
N ASP A 49 25.31 0.94 19.84
CA ASP A 49 24.85 0.06 18.76
C ASP A 49 25.31 0.57 17.37
N VAL A 50 26.10 1.64 17.30
CA VAL A 50 26.63 2.18 16.05
C VAL A 50 27.67 1.23 15.46
N ALA A 51 27.38 0.68 14.27
CA ALA A 51 28.29 -0.21 13.57
C ALA A 51 29.44 0.56 12.89
N LYS A 52 30.60 -0.09 12.75
CA LYS A 52 31.76 0.48 12.03
C LYS A 52 31.37 0.80 10.57
N GLY A 53 31.70 2.00 10.11
CA GLY A 53 31.37 2.46 8.75
C GLY A 53 30.06 3.25 8.67
N TYR A 54 29.31 3.38 9.77
CA TYR A 54 28.17 4.29 9.86
C TYR A 54 28.57 5.65 10.44
N ASP A 55 27.81 6.69 10.08
CA ASP A 55 27.92 8.02 10.67
C ASP A 55 27.24 8.03 12.06
N ALA A 56 28.06 7.99 13.11
CA ALA A 56 27.60 7.98 14.50
C ALA A 56 26.75 9.20 14.85
N VAL A 57 27.07 10.38 14.30
CA VAL A 57 26.36 11.63 14.60
C VAL A 57 24.96 11.59 13.98
N ALA A 58 24.87 11.16 12.72
CA ALA A 58 23.58 11.06 12.04
C ALA A 58 22.67 9.98 12.66
N LEU A 59 23.25 8.88 13.14
CA LEU A 59 22.50 7.76 13.72
C LEU A 59 21.97 8.05 15.13
N THR A 60 22.71 8.83 15.91
CA THR A 60 22.35 9.19 17.30
C THR A 60 21.59 10.51 17.41
N ALA A 61 21.34 11.22 16.30
CA ALA A 61 20.49 12.39 16.30
C ALA A 61 19.03 12.04 16.71
N PRO A 62 18.44 12.74 17.70
CA PRO A 62 17.08 12.45 18.19
C PRO A 62 16.02 13.02 17.25
N LEU A 63 15.87 12.41 16.08
CA LEU A 63 15.03 12.91 14.98
C LEU A 63 13.72 12.14 14.82
N TRP A 64 13.70 10.85 15.13
CA TRP A 64 12.64 9.94 14.67
C TRP A 64 11.49 9.82 15.68
N SER A 65 10.27 9.66 15.19
CA SER A 65 9.12 9.36 16.05
C SER A 65 9.35 8.07 16.82
N ARG A 66 8.93 8.02 18.09
CA ARG A 66 9.04 6.83 18.96
C ARG A 66 8.16 5.68 18.52
N THR A 67 7.16 5.97 17.69
CA THR A 67 6.24 4.99 17.12
C THR A 67 6.37 4.96 15.60
N THR A 68 6.16 3.78 15.04
CA THR A 68 6.00 3.58 13.62
C THR A 68 4.75 4.30 13.11
N LEU A 69 4.67 4.53 11.80
CA LEU A 69 3.52 5.09 11.10
C LEU A 69 2.22 4.31 11.41
N CYS A 70 2.32 2.99 11.64
CA CYS A 70 1.19 2.16 12.03
C CYS A 70 0.90 2.11 13.54
N GLY A 71 1.54 2.95 14.34
CA GLY A 71 1.30 3.10 15.78
C GLY A 71 2.05 2.13 16.70
N ARG A 72 2.86 1.21 16.16
CA ARG A 72 3.66 0.29 16.97
C ARG A 72 4.94 0.95 17.48
N VAL A 73 5.34 0.67 18.71
CA VAL A 73 6.69 0.98 19.19
C VAL A 73 7.69 0.10 18.43
N TRP A 74 8.72 0.72 17.87
CA TRP A 74 9.78 0.00 17.15
C TRP A 74 10.98 -0.22 18.07
N ALA A 75 11.71 -1.30 17.84
CA ALA A 75 12.85 -1.70 18.65
C ALA A 75 14.15 -1.05 18.14
N VAL A 76 14.39 -1.12 16.82
CA VAL A 76 15.67 -0.71 16.22
C VAL A 76 15.48 -0.37 14.74
N MET A 77 16.34 0.49 14.19
CA MET A 77 16.51 0.66 12.75
C MET A 77 16.97 -0.64 12.08
N VAL A 78 16.53 -0.91 10.85
CA VAL A 78 17.08 -2.01 10.04
C VAL A 78 18.28 -1.52 9.22
N GLY A 79 19.26 -2.40 9.00
CA GLY A 79 20.44 -2.06 8.20
C GLY A 79 20.11 -1.73 6.75
N GLY A 80 20.96 -0.93 6.11
CA GLY A 80 20.84 -0.53 4.71
C GLY A 80 22.14 -0.81 3.96
N ASP A 81 22.61 0.16 3.17
CA ASP A 81 23.81 0.02 2.32
C ASP A 81 25.10 -0.26 3.11
N GLY A 82 25.19 0.19 4.36
CA GLY A 82 26.31 -0.12 5.25
C GLY A 82 26.25 -1.50 5.89
N GLY A 83 25.25 -2.32 5.55
CA GLY A 83 24.99 -3.62 6.15
C GLY A 83 24.19 -3.54 7.47
N PRO A 84 24.16 -4.62 8.26
CA PRO A 84 23.42 -4.68 9.53
C PRO A 84 23.89 -3.63 10.54
N VAL A 85 22.99 -3.12 11.39
CA VAL A 85 23.30 -2.10 12.42
C VAL A 85 22.76 -2.52 13.78
N GLY A 86 23.59 -2.33 14.81
CA GLY A 86 23.24 -2.62 16.19
C GLY A 86 22.81 -4.06 16.38
N ARG A 87 21.74 -4.24 17.14
CA ARG A 87 21.14 -5.57 17.39
C ARG A 87 20.32 -6.08 16.21
N SER A 88 20.02 -5.24 15.23
CA SER A 88 19.29 -5.64 14.04
C SER A 88 20.23 -6.36 13.08
N ARG A 89 20.05 -7.68 12.95
CA ARG A 89 20.72 -8.46 11.90
C ARG A 89 20.02 -8.36 10.54
N LEU A 90 18.90 -7.63 10.48
CA LEU A 90 18.09 -7.48 9.29
C LEU A 90 18.59 -6.30 8.45
N VAL A 91 18.78 -6.53 7.16
CA VAL A 91 18.97 -5.50 6.13
C VAL A 91 17.70 -5.43 5.29
N ALA A 92 17.19 -4.24 5.07
CA ALA A 92 16.01 -4.04 4.23
C ALA A 92 16.05 -2.66 3.56
N PHE A 93 15.52 -2.61 2.35
CA PHE A 93 15.47 -1.40 1.51
C PHE A 93 14.03 -0.90 1.28
N ALA A 94 13.05 -1.63 1.80
CA ALA A 94 11.64 -1.30 1.66
C ALA A 94 10.82 -1.78 2.87
N PRO A 95 9.71 -1.10 3.21
CA PRO A 95 8.80 -1.54 4.24
C PRO A 95 7.95 -2.72 3.77
N THR A 96 7.64 -3.64 4.68
CA THR A 96 6.79 -4.81 4.40
C THR A 96 5.51 -4.82 5.25
N CYS A 97 5.40 -3.92 6.23
CA CYS A 97 4.18 -3.78 7.02
C CYS A 97 3.03 -3.25 6.15
N ARG A 98 2.03 -4.11 5.89
CA ARG A 98 0.80 -3.77 5.12
C ARG A 98 0.11 -2.49 5.60
N ARG A 99 0.08 -2.25 6.92
CA ARG A 99 -0.55 -1.04 7.47
C ARG A 99 0.28 0.22 7.22
N CYS A 100 1.61 0.13 7.28
CA CYS A 100 2.47 1.27 6.91
C CYS A 100 2.31 1.57 5.42
N LEU A 101 2.33 0.55 4.56
CA LEU A 101 2.13 0.71 3.11
C LEU A 101 0.79 1.39 2.78
N ALA A 102 -0.31 0.96 3.42
CA ALA A 102 -1.62 1.59 3.23
C ALA A 102 -1.71 3.03 3.77
N LEU A 103 -0.86 3.42 4.72
CA LEU A 103 -0.83 4.79 5.24
C LEU A 103 0.07 5.70 4.40
N ILE A 104 1.17 5.16 3.86
CA ILE A 104 2.05 5.84 2.91
C ILE A 104 1.28 6.34 1.70
N ASP A 105 0.36 5.51 1.19
CA ASP A 105 -0.45 5.79 0.02
C ASP A 105 -1.16 7.17 0.11
N ARG A 106 -1.53 7.60 1.32
CA ARG A 106 -2.17 8.90 1.59
C ARG A 106 -1.27 10.11 1.40
N HIS A 107 0.05 9.91 1.29
CA HIS A 107 1.00 10.97 1.01
C HIS A 107 1.13 11.27 -0.48
N PHE A 108 0.61 10.40 -1.35
CA PHE A 108 0.53 10.64 -2.78
C PHE A 108 -0.77 11.38 -3.10
N PRO A 109 -0.77 12.26 -4.12
CA PRO A 109 -2.01 12.87 -4.58
C PRO A 109 -2.98 11.77 -5.01
N ALA A 110 -4.27 11.99 -4.74
CA ALA A 110 -5.30 11.12 -5.28
C ALA A 110 -5.19 11.13 -6.81
N PRO A 111 -5.22 9.95 -7.47
CA PRO A 111 -5.25 9.88 -8.93
C PRO A 111 -6.41 10.70 -9.48
N GLU A 112 -6.18 11.37 -10.61
CA GLU A 112 -7.27 12.02 -11.33
C GLU A 112 -8.25 10.94 -11.81
N ARG A 113 -9.54 11.15 -11.54
CA ARG A 113 -10.57 10.19 -11.90
C ARG A 113 -10.72 10.15 -13.42
N ASP A 114 -10.55 8.98 -14.03
CA ASP A 114 -10.76 8.83 -15.48
C ASP A 114 -12.24 9.08 -15.82
N SER A 115 -12.47 9.92 -16.83
CA SER A 115 -13.81 10.27 -17.32
C SER A 115 -14.68 9.05 -17.73
N ARG A 116 -14.05 7.94 -18.11
CA ARG A 116 -14.72 6.69 -18.52
C ARG A 116 -15.20 5.85 -17.35
N LEU A 117 -14.75 6.14 -16.13
CA LEU A 117 -14.97 5.28 -14.97
C LEU A 117 -16.45 5.04 -14.70
N ASP A 118 -17.29 6.07 -14.81
CA ASP A 118 -18.73 5.96 -14.61
C ASP A 118 -19.40 5.08 -15.67
N LEU A 119 -18.99 5.23 -16.94
CA LEU A 119 -19.51 4.41 -18.04
C LEU A 119 -19.15 2.94 -17.85
N VAL A 120 -17.87 2.63 -17.62
CA VAL A 120 -17.42 1.24 -17.41
C VAL A 120 -18.08 0.65 -16.18
N ALA A 121 -18.22 1.42 -15.09
CA ALA A 121 -18.89 0.97 -13.89
C ALA A 121 -20.37 0.62 -14.16
N GLN A 122 -21.06 1.43 -14.95
CA GLN A 122 -22.45 1.18 -15.32
C GLN A 122 -22.59 -0.06 -16.20
N VAL A 123 -21.73 -0.24 -17.20
CA VAL A 123 -21.72 -1.43 -18.07
C VAL A 123 -21.49 -2.69 -17.23
N ALA A 124 -20.47 -2.70 -16.37
CA ALA A 124 -20.20 -3.83 -15.48
C ALA A 124 -21.37 -4.12 -14.54
N ALA A 125 -22.00 -3.08 -13.96
CA ALA A 125 -23.18 -3.24 -13.13
C ALA A 125 -24.36 -3.84 -13.91
N ASN A 126 -24.58 -3.43 -15.16
CA ASN A 126 -25.62 -4.01 -16.02
C ASN A 126 -25.34 -5.49 -16.29
N VAL A 127 -24.11 -5.86 -16.67
CA VAL A 127 -23.73 -7.27 -16.89
C VAL A 127 -23.98 -8.12 -15.64
N VAL A 128 -23.58 -7.62 -14.46
CA VAL A 128 -23.79 -8.34 -13.20
C VAL A 128 -25.28 -8.50 -12.89
N VAL A 129 -26.06 -7.42 -12.98
CA VAL A 129 -27.48 -7.43 -12.56
C VAL A 129 -28.37 -8.17 -13.54
N GLU A 130 -28.13 -8.03 -14.84
CA GLU A 130 -29.07 -8.48 -15.88
C GLU A 130 -28.72 -9.85 -16.45
N ARG A 131 -27.50 -10.35 -16.24
CA ARG A 131 -27.04 -11.57 -16.91
C ARG A 131 -26.68 -12.72 -15.97
N ARG A 132 -25.58 -12.60 -15.22
CA ARG A 132 -24.92 -13.76 -14.60
C ARG A 132 -24.51 -13.55 -13.15
N GLY A 133 -24.78 -12.38 -12.58
CA GLY A 133 -24.26 -12.02 -11.25
C GLY A 133 -22.74 -11.82 -11.23
N PHE A 134 -22.05 -11.83 -12.37
CA PHE A 134 -20.60 -11.79 -12.45
C PHE A 134 -20.10 -10.98 -13.64
N ALA A 135 -18.99 -10.27 -13.49
CA ALA A 135 -18.29 -9.57 -14.57
C ALA A 135 -16.78 -9.52 -14.31
N GLU A 136 -16.02 -9.58 -15.39
CA GLU A 136 -14.58 -9.31 -15.40
C GLU A 136 -14.31 -8.01 -16.13
N ILE A 137 -13.51 -7.14 -15.53
CA ILE A 137 -13.12 -5.87 -16.13
C ILE A 137 -11.60 -5.88 -16.34
N HIS A 138 -11.18 -5.90 -17.59
CA HIS A 138 -9.78 -5.98 -18.03
C HIS A 138 -9.22 -4.60 -18.32
N ASP A 139 -7.89 -4.50 -18.34
CA ASP A 139 -7.12 -3.30 -18.73
C ASP A 139 -7.42 -2.05 -17.86
N VAL A 140 -7.91 -2.25 -16.64
CA VAL A 140 -8.19 -1.14 -15.71
C VAL A 140 -6.88 -0.59 -15.16
N PRO A 141 -6.56 0.71 -15.38
CA PRO A 141 -5.38 1.33 -14.80
C PRO A 141 -5.34 1.14 -13.29
N GLY A 142 -4.18 0.74 -12.75
CA GLY A 142 -4.04 0.27 -11.36
C GLY A 142 -4.53 1.28 -10.31
N ASP A 143 -4.33 2.56 -10.60
CA ASP A 143 -4.76 3.72 -9.81
C ASP A 143 -6.28 3.95 -9.84
N GLN A 144 -6.98 3.47 -10.88
CA GLN A 144 -8.44 3.57 -11.02
C GLN A 144 -9.19 2.35 -10.45
N GLN A 145 -8.52 1.20 -10.28
CA GLN A 145 -9.15 -0.06 -9.86
C GLN A 145 -9.94 0.05 -8.54
N ALA A 146 -9.42 0.79 -7.56
CA ALA A 146 -10.09 0.95 -6.26
C ALA A 146 -11.41 1.72 -6.38
N GLU A 147 -11.40 2.83 -7.13
CA GLU A 147 -12.59 3.67 -7.31
C GLU A 147 -13.61 3.00 -8.23
N LEU A 148 -13.17 2.29 -9.28
CA LEU A 148 -14.04 1.47 -10.13
C LEU A 148 -14.79 0.43 -9.29
N ARG A 149 -14.07 -0.36 -8.49
CA ARG A 149 -14.66 -1.38 -7.60
C ARG A 149 -15.64 -0.78 -6.61
N LYS A 150 -15.37 0.42 -6.10
CA LYS A 150 -16.29 1.13 -5.20
C LYS A 150 -17.56 1.56 -5.95
N THR A 151 -17.41 2.14 -7.13
CA THR A 151 -18.52 2.64 -7.96
C THR A 151 -19.44 1.50 -8.41
N VAL A 152 -18.88 0.41 -8.95
CA VAL A 152 -19.64 -0.78 -9.39
C VAL A 152 -20.43 -1.39 -8.24
N ARG A 153 -19.81 -1.59 -7.07
CA ARG A 153 -20.51 -2.11 -5.88
C ARG A 153 -21.66 -1.20 -5.47
N GLY A 154 -21.47 0.12 -5.53
CA GLY A 154 -22.53 1.10 -5.25
C GLY A 154 -23.71 0.94 -6.20
N LEU A 155 -23.45 0.94 -7.50
CA LEU A 155 -24.50 0.81 -8.54
C LEU A 155 -25.30 -0.48 -8.41
N ILE A 156 -24.62 -1.63 -8.23
CA ILE A 156 -25.31 -2.92 -8.06
C ILE A 156 -26.13 -2.90 -6.76
N ARG A 157 -25.56 -2.45 -5.64
CA ARG A 157 -26.26 -2.45 -4.34
C ARG A 157 -27.50 -1.55 -4.35
N VAL A 158 -27.47 -0.42 -5.05
CA VAL A 158 -28.64 0.46 -5.21
C VAL A 158 -29.76 -0.25 -5.96
N ARG A 159 -29.44 -1.09 -6.96
CA ARG A 159 -30.41 -1.78 -7.81
C ARG A 159 -30.96 -3.07 -7.20
N THR A 160 -30.12 -3.82 -6.49
CA THR A 160 -30.44 -5.20 -6.07
C THR A 160 -30.56 -5.36 -4.55
N HIS A 161 -30.09 -4.39 -3.78
CA HIS A 161 -29.94 -4.48 -2.32
C HIS A 161 -29.07 -5.64 -1.81
N HIS A 162 -28.37 -6.35 -2.71
CA HIS A 162 -27.53 -7.49 -2.35
C HIS A 162 -26.07 -7.08 -2.07
N SER A 163 -25.37 -7.95 -1.33
CA SER A 163 -23.94 -7.81 -1.10
C SER A 163 -23.14 -8.16 -2.35
N VAL A 164 -22.12 -7.36 -2.66
CA VAL A 164 -21.27 -7.53 -3.84
C VAL A 164 -19.82 -7.73 -3.40
N ARG A 165 -19.16 -8.74 -3.97
CA ARG A 165 -17.75 -9.04 -3.79
C ARG A 165 -16.96 -8.47 -4.96
N THR A 166 -15.79 -7.91 -4.67
CA THR A 166 -14.85 -7.49 -5.71
C THR A 166 -13.43 -7.86 -5.34
N SER A 167 -12.67 -8.34 -6.30
CA SER A 167 -11.25 -8.68 -6.15
C SER A 167 -10.46 -8.20 -7.37
N VAL A 168 -9.15 -8.13 -7.21
CA VAL A 168 -8.22 -7.88 -8.31
C VAL A 168 -7.23 -9.02 -8.34
N ALA A 169 -7.04 -9.62 -9.51
CA ALA A 169 -5.96 -10.57 -9.75
C ALA A 169 -5.40 -10.30 -11.16
N GLU A 170 -4.09 -10.28 -11.29
CA GLU A 170 -3.40 -10.15 -12.59
C GLU A 170 -3.85 -8.94 -13.44
N GLY A 171 -4.22 -7.82 -12.79
CA GLY A 171 -4.70 -6.61 -13.47
C GLY A 171 -6.19 -6.63 -13.85
N VAL A 172 -6.90 -7.74 -13.60
CA VAL A 172 -8.32 -7.89 -13.87
C VAL A 172 -9.13 -7.61 -12.62
N VAL A 173 -10.17 -6.78 -12.74
CA VAL A 173 -11.15 -6.52 -11.68
C VAL A 173 -12.31 -7.48 -11.82
N TYR A 174 -12.49 -8.33 -10.81
CA TYR A 174 -13.60 -9.28 -10.72
C TYR A 174 -14.71 -8.69 -9.87
N VAL A 175 -15.95 -8.83 -10.34
CA VAL A 175 -17.16 -8.38 -9.63
C VAL A 175 -18.14 -9.54 -9.57
N GLU A 176 -18.60 -9.87 -8.38
CA GLU A 176 -19.55 -10.96 -8.16
C GLU A 176 -20.66 -10.52 -7.20
N CYS A 177 -21.90 -10.81 -7.56
CA CYS A 177 -23.07 -10.72 -6.71
C CYS A 177 -23.58 -12.15 -6.43
N PRO A 178 -23.16 -12.78 -5.31
CA PRO A 178 -23.43 -14.20 -5.06
C PRO A 178 -24.92 -14.59 -5.10
N ALA A 179 -25.80 -13.67 -4.72
CA ALA A 179 -27.25 -13.87 -4.77
C ALA A 179 -27.75 -14.13 -6.21
N ILE A 180 -27.14 -13.48 -7.21
CA ILE A 180 -27.52 -13.59 -8.63
C ILE A 180 -26.70 -14.70 -9.31
N SER A 181 -25.43 -14.85 -8.93
CA SER A 181 -24.56 -15.93 -9.46
C SER A 181 -25.04 -17.32 -9.06
N GLY A 182 -25.61 -17.46 -7.85
CA GLY A 182 -26.18 -18.71 -7.37
C GLY A 182 -27.39 -19.19 -8.20
N GLU A 183 -28.07 -18.28 -8.89
CA GLU A 183 -29.23 -18.60 -9.75
C GLU A 183 -28.81 -19.18 -11.12
N HIS A 184 -27.55 -18.97 -11.54
CA HIS A 184 -27.09 -19.27 -12.91
C HIS A 184 -26.03 -20.38 -13.04
N GLY A 185 -25.56 -20.98 -11.94
CA GLY A 185 -24.52 -22.02 -11.96
C GLY A 185 -23.11 -21.47 -12.25
N ARG A 186 -22.07 -22.22 -11.84
CA ARG A 186 -20.66 -21.78 -11.97
C ARG A 186 -20.28 -21.57 -13.44
N PRO A 187 -19.65 -20.44 -13.84
CA PRO A 187 -19.44 -20.12 -15.24
C PRO A 187 -18.21 -20.82 -15.83
N ASP A 188 -18.39 -21.47 -16.99
CA ASP A 188 -17.30 -21.94 -17.88
C ASP A 188 -16.86 -20.87 -18.90
N ALA A 189 -17.54 -19.71 -18.96
CA ALA A 189 -17.14 -18.55 -19.76
C ALA A 189 -17.59 -17.25 -19.08
N ALA A 190 -16.62 -16.48 -18.58
CA ALA A 190 -16.87 -15.15 -18.05
C ALA A 190 -17.17 -14.16 -19.18
N GLU A 191 -18.16 -13.27 -18.98
CA GLU A 191 -18.39 -12.18 -19.93
C GLU A 191 -17.42 -11.03 -19.62
N THR A 192 -16.53 -10.77 -20.57
CA THR A 192 -15.40 -9.84 -20.49
C THR A 192 -15.84 -8.41 -20.82
N VAL A 193 -15.59 -7.48 -19.89
CA VAL A 193 -15.65 -6.04 -20.14
C VAL A 193 -14.21 -5.54 -20.30
N SER A 194 -13.84 -4.97 -21.45
CA SER A 194 -12.51 -4.35 -21.64
C SER A 194 -12.62 -2.83 -21.47
N TRP A 195 -11.69 -2.25 -20.73
CA TRP A 195 -11.57 -0.81 -20.53
C TRP A 195 -11.16 -0.07 -21.83
N ASP A 196 -10.39 -0.73 -22.68
CA ASP A 196 -9.84 -0.15 -23.92
C ASP A 196 -10.79 -0.19 -25.12
N ALA A 197 -11.82 -1.04 -25.07
CA ALA A 197 -12.82 -1.17 -26.14
C ALA A 197 -13.67 0.12 -26.38
N TRP A 198 -13.54 1.11 -25.50
CA TRP A 198 -14.35 2.33 -25.50
C TRP A 198 -13.53 3.60 -25.80
N GLY A 199 -12.31 3.42 -26.34
CA GLY A 199 -11.45 4.50 -26.84
C GLY A 199 -11.41 4.57 -28.36
N GLN A 200 -12.42 5.20 -28.97
CA GLN A 200 -12.29 5.91 -30.26
C GLN A 200 -13.07 7.23 -30.17
#